data_AF-A0A642V396-F1
#
_entry.id   AF-A0A642V396-F1
#
_cell.length_a   1.000
_cell.length_b   1.000
_cell.length_c   1.000
_cell.angle_alpha   90.00
_cell.angle_beta   90.00
_cell.angle_gamma   90.00
#
_symmetry.space_group_name_H-M   'P 1'
#
loop_
_entity.id
_entity.type
_entity.pdbx_description
1 polymer ?
#
loop_
_entity_poly.entity_id
_entity_poly.type
_entity_poly.pdbx_seq_one_letter_code
_entity_poly.pdbx_strand_id
1 'polypeptide(L)'
;MDHNNEPVGLGDPGSGGWGVLGFWELGLTGSHSGRSDARLGSESLELVGSRGKTGLVLKNPTSTTLDDRQTEMSTFEPVIVIDGKGHLLGRLASTVAKQILNGQHVVVVRCEALNISGEFFRNKLKYHAYLRKASRYNKTKGPFHFRAPSRIFYKAVRGMVSHKTPRGQAALERLKVFEGVPPPYDRHKRVVVPQALRVLRLKPGRKFCTVGRLSHEVGWKYQDVVSRLEERRKVKSAAYYAKKVALQKKTQAAKKAVADSDAGKKLAQLGY
;
A
#
# COMPACT_ATOMS: atom_id res chain seq x y z
N MET A 1 -43.02 5.16 60.11
CA MET A 1 -44.40 5.69 60.05
C MET A 1 -44.45 6.64 58.89
N ASP A 2 -45.42 6.38 58.04
CA ASP A 2 -45.59 6.87 56.68
C ASP A 2 -45.84 8.38 56.57
N HIS A 3 -45.86 8.80 55.30
CA HIS A 3 -46.67 9.85 54.66
C HIS A 3 -45.79 10.82 53.85
N ASN A 4 -45.81 10.69 52.51
CA ASN A 4 -46.71 11.37 51.56
C ASN A 4 -46.37 12.87 51.50
N ASN A 5 -46.30 13.59 50.38
CA ASN A 5 -46.90 13.48 49.06
C ASN A 5 -46.24 14.56 48.17
N GLU A 6 -46.11 14.35 46.86
CA GLU A 6 -45.89 15.42 45.86
C GLU A 6 -47.22 16.21 45.63
N PRO A 7 -47.49 16.95 44.51
CA PRO A 7 -46.71 17.79 43.56
C PRO A 7 -47.41 19.15 43.28
N VAL A 8 -46.83 20.08 42.49
CA VAL A 8 -47.45 20.83 41.34
C VAL A 8 -46.52 21.97 40.86
N GLY A 9 -46.09 21.97 39.59
CA GLY A 9 -46.68 22.75 38.47
C GLY A 9 -45.60 23.68 37.90
N LEU A 10 -45.53 24.18 36.66
CA LEU A 10 -46.32 24.17 35.43
C LEU A 10 -45.39 24.86 34.40
N GLY A 11 -45.41 24.49 33.12
CA GLY A 11 -44.75 25.30 32.08
C GLY A 11 -44.35 24.58 30.79
N ASP A 12 -45.35 24.15 30.03
CA ASP A 12 -45.23 23.92 28.58
C ASP A 12 -45.16 25.28 27.84
N PRO A 13 -44.56 25.35 26.63
CA PRO A 13 -45.44 25.31 25.47
C PRO A 13 -44.92 24.42 24.32
N GLY A 14 -45.84 23.62 23.78
CA GLY A 14 -45.76 23.00 22.45
C GLY A 14 -45.75 24.03 21.31
N SER A 15 -46.04 23.70 20.07
CA SER A 15 -46.42 22.48 19.35
C SER A 15 -46.60 22.92 17.90
N GLY A 16 -46.35 22.04 16.94
CA GLY A 16 -46.84 22.17 15.56
C GLY A 16 -45.72 22.43 14.55
N GLY A 17 -45.66 21.76 13.41
CA GLY A 17 -46.61 20.83 12.83
C GLY A 17 -46.02 20.25 11.55
N TRP A 18 -46.55 19.08 11.22
CA TRP A 18 -46.22 18.17 10.14
C TRP A 18 -46.50 18.73 8.75
N GLY A 19 -45.77 18.23 7.74
CA GLY A 19 -46.10 18.41 6.32
C GLY A 19 -45.30 17.46 5.44
N VAL A 20 -46.00 16.51 4.82
CA VAL A 20 -45.53 15.37 4.03
C VAL A 20 -45.91 15.60 2.55
N LEU A 21 -45.22 14.92 1.61
CA LEU A 21 -45.59 14.63 0.20
C LEU A 21 -45.40 15.81 -0.78
N GLY A 22 -44.97 15.68 -2.03
CA GLY A 22 -44.66 14.58 -2.97
C GLY A 22 -44.12 15.25 -4.27
N PHE A 23 -43.26 14.61 -5.06
CA PHE A 23 -43.61 13.86 -6.28
C PHE A 23 -43.29 14.64 -7.60
N TRP A 24 -42.35 14.07 -8.38
CA TRP A 24 -42.22 13.96 -9.85
C TRP A 24 -42.78 15.03 -10.82
N GLU A 25 -41.95 15.47 -11.80
CA GLU A 25 -42.05 15.10 -13.25
C GLU A 25 -41.61 16.19 -14.28
N LEU A 26 -40.67 15.77 -15.16
CA LEU A 26 -40.38 16.06 -16.59
C LEU A 26 -40.25 17.46 -17.26
N GLY A 27 -39.28 17.51 -18.19
CA GLY A 27 -39.30 18.30 -19.46
C GLY A 27 -37.98 19.03 -19.78
N LEU A 28 -36.92 18.42 -20.36
CA LEU A 28 -36.61 18.18 -21.79
C LEU A 28 -36.61 19.40 -22.76
N THR A 29 -35.42 19.75 -23.28
CA THR A 29 -35.01 20.08 -24.68
C THR A 29 -33.65 20.82 -24.64
N GLY A 30 -32.62 20.61 -25.48
CA GLY A 30 -32.37 19.74 -26.63
C GLY A 30 -30.90 19.81 -27.11
N SER A 31 -30.48 18.77 -27.87
CA SER A 31 -29.50 18.62 -28.98
C SER A 31 -28.17 19.41 -28.99
N HIS A 32 -26.99 18.86 -29.34
CA HIS A 32 -26.56 18.26 -30.63
C HIS A 32 -25.26 17.43 -30.37
N SER A 33 -25.25 16.11 -30.59
CA SER A 33 -24.75 15.35 -31.77
C SER A 33 -23.22 15.32 -31.97
N GLY A 34 -22.67 14.10 -32.14
CA GLY A 34 -21.27 13.88 -32.50
C GLY A 34 -20.75 12.47 -32.16
N ARG A 35 -21.22 11.44 -32.86
CA ARG A 35 -20.65 10.08 -32.89
C ARG A 35 -20.60 9.61 -34.35
N SER A 36 -19.64 8.71 -34.63
CA SER A 36 -19.38 7.97 -35.88
C SER A 36 -18.37 8.70 -36.81
N ASP A 37 -17.41 8.09 -37.49
CA ASP A 37 -17.25 6.70 -37.95
C ASP A 37 -15.78 6.30 -38.15
N ALA A 38 -15.54 5.00 -38.07
CA ALA A 38 -14.38 4.33 -38.65
C ALA A 38 -14.55 4.20 -40.16
N ARG A 39 -13.50 4.47 -40.95
CA ARG A 39 -13.36 3.95 -42.32
C ARG A 39 -11.93 3.51 -42.59
N LEU A 40 -11.81 2.23 -42.91
CA LEU A 40 -10.71 1.59 -43.61
C LEU A 40 -10.62 2.20 -45.02
N GLY A 41 -9.43 2.63 -45.42
CA GLY A 41 -9.11 3.04 -46.78
C GLY A 41 -8.02 2.13 -47.33
N SER A 42 -8.43 1.22 -48.20
CA SER A 42 -7.60 0.38 -49.05
C SER A 42 -7.49 1.02 -50.43
N GLU A 43 -6.30 1.39 -50.86
CA GLU A 43 -5.94 1.67 -52.26
C GLU A 43 -4.44 1.40 -52.40
N SER A 44 -3.84 0.94 -53.48
CA SER A 44 -4.23 0.23 -54.70
C SER A 44 -2.89 -0.14 -55.34
N LEU A 45 -2.76 -1.35 -55.88
CA LEU A 45 -1.61 -1.74 -56.69
C LEU A 45 -1.62 -0.97 -58.02
N GLU A 46 -0.50 -0.35 -58.39
CA GLU A 46 -0.14 -0.17 -59.80
C GLU A 46 1.33 -0.54 -60.02
N LEU A 47 1.51 -1.45 -60.98
CA LEU A 47 2.77 -1.89 -61.57
C LEU A 47 2.89 -1.21 -62.93
N VAL A 48 3.91 -0.38 -63.14
CA VAL A 48 4.36 0.05 -64.47
C VAL A 48 5.85 -0.24 -64.58
N GLY A 49 6.22 -0.95 -65.65
CA GLY A 49 7.53 -1.56 -65.81
C GLY A 49 8.57 -0.77 -66.60
N SER A 50 9.78 -1.34 -66.53
CA SER A 50 10.83 -1.43 -67.55
C SER A 50 11.68 -0.19 -67.89
N ARG A 51 12.97 -0.28 -67.50
CA ARG A 51 14.20 -0.17 -68.32
C ARG A 51 15.30 0.64 -67.63
N GLY A 52 16.54 0.13 -67.70
CA GLY A 52 17.74 0.96 -67.74
C GLY A 52 18.65 0.89 -66.51
N LYS A 53 19.82 0.28 -66.70
CA LYS A 53 20.98 0.31 -65.80
C LYS A 53 21.54 1.74 -65.69
N THR A 54 21.74 2.24 -64.47
CA THR A 54 22.92 3.03 -64.07
C THR A 54 23.16 2.81 -62.58
N GLY A 55 24.40 2.49 -62.22
CA GLY A 55 24.79 2.29 -60.84
C GLY A 55 24.82 3.61 -60.08
N LEU A 56 24.27 3.61 -58.87
CA LEU A 56 24.63 4.57 -57.83
C LEU A 56 24.82 3.78 -56.53
N VAL A 57 26.07 3.71 -56.09
CA VAL A 57 26.45 3.18 -54.77
C VAL A 57 25.93 4.16 -53.73
N LEU A 58 24.76 3.89 -53.17
CA LEU A 58 24.32 4.55 -51.93
C LEU A 58 24.96 3.80 -50.77
N LYS A 59 26.08 4.34 -50.30
CA LYS A 59 26.62 4.05 -48.97
C LYS A 59 25.52 4.35 -47.97
N ASN A 60 24.90 3.32 -47.40
CA ASN A 60 24.02 3.49 -46.25
C ASN A 60 24.85 4.19 -45.16
N PRO A 61 24.47 5.39 -44.70
CA PRO A 61 25.10 5.96 -43.54
C PRO A 61 24.78 5.03 -42.37
N THR A 62 25.83 4.48 -41.78
CA THR A 62 25.83 3.93 -40.43
C THR A 62 25.30 5.01 -39.49
N SER A 63 23.98 5.07 -39.31
CA SER A 63 23.39 5.74 -38.17
C SER A 63 23.70 4.87 -36.96
N THR A 64 24.72 5.31 -36.25
CA THR A 64 24.80 5.23 -34.79
C THR A 64 23.43 5.59 -34.20
N THR A 65 22.54 4.60 -34.05
CA THR A 65 21.47 4.71 -33.06
C THR A 65 22.12 4.29 -31.75
N LEU A 66 22.67 5.31 -31.10
CA LEU A 66 22.94 5.32 -29.68
C LEU A 66 21.75 4.64 -28.99
N ASP A 67 22.10 3.74 -28.08
CA ASP A 67 21.26 3.11 -27.07
C ASP A 67 20.23 4.14 -26.54
N ASP A 68 19.04 4.20 -27.16
CA ASP A 68 17.88 4.96 -26.70
C ASP A 68 17.28 4.21 -25.50
N ARG A 69 18.10 4.05 -24.46
CA ARG A 69 17.60 3.89 -23.10
C ARG A 69 17.24 5.27 -22.59
N GLN A 70 16.23 5.87 -23.23
CA GLN A 70 15.31 6.75 -22.53
C GLN A 70 14.69 5.88 -21.43
N THR A 71 15.41 5.85 -20.32
CA THR A 71 14.90 5.37 -19.05
C THR A 71 13.84 6.40 -18.73
N GLU A 72 12.61 6.18 -19.16
CA GLU A 72 11.47 6.92 -18.64
C GLU A 72 11.64 6.84 -17.13
N MET A 73 11.89 8.00 -16.51
CA MET A 73 11.92 8.13 -15.06
C MET A 73 10.47 7.95 -14.60
N SER A 74 9.99 6.70 -14.64
CA SER A 74 8.71 6.33 -14.08
C SER A 74 8.78 6.75 -12.63
N THR A 75 7.87 7.62 -12.21
CA THR A 75 7.75 8.08 -10.82
C THR A 75 7.41 6.96 -9.82
N PHE A 76 7.35 5.72 -10.30
CA PHE A 76 6.99 4.51 -9.59
C PHE A 76 8.18 3.54 -9.52
N GLU A 77 8.51 3.07 -8.33
CA GLU A 77 9.42 1.94 -8.18
C GLU A 77 8.71 0.64 -8.62
N PRO A 78 9.42 -0.39 -9.12
CA PRO A 78 8.76 -1.62 -9.56
C PRO A 78 8.02 -2.34 -8.42
N VAL A 79 8.60 -2.40 -7.21
CA VAL A 79 7.95 -2.94 -6.00
C VAL A 79 8.49 -2.25 -4.75
N ILE A 80 7.61 -1.62 -3.97
CA ILE A 80 7.99 -1.02 -2.68
C ILE A 80 7.72 -2.02 -1.56
N VAL A 81 8.78 -2.44 -0.85
CA VAL A 81 8.66 -3.35 0.30
C VAL A 81 8.71 -2.55 1.60
N ILE A 82 7.62 -2.54 2.37
CA ILE A 82 7.49 -1.78 3.62
C ILE A 82 7.63 -2.71 4.83
N ASP A 83 8.48 -2.36 5.79
CA ASP A 83 8.57 -3.06 7.09
C ASP A 83 7.46 -2.57 8.04
N GLY A 84 6.51 -3.45 8.38
CA GLY A 84 5.41 -3.13 9.29
C GLY A 84 5.81 -2.94 10.76
N LYS A 85 7.03 -3.31 11.17
CA LYS A 85 7.46 -3.17 12.57
C LYS A 85 7.36 -1.74 13.05
N GLY A 86 6.71 -1.55 14.19
CA GLY A 86 6.69 -0.24 14.85
C GLY A 86 5.73 0.76 14.21
N HIS A 87 5.01 0.40 13.15
CA HIS A 87 4.03 1.28 12.51
C HIS A 87 2.66 1.19 13.18
N LEU A 88 1.89 2.29 13.14
CA LEU A 88 0.49 2.33 13.56
C LEU A 88 -0.41 1.83 12.42
N LEU A 89 -1.18 0.77 12.67
CA LEU A 89 -1.96 0.03 11.67
C LEU A 89 -2.78 0.92 10.75
N GLY A 90 -3.59 1.82 11.31
CA GLY A 90 -4.47 2.69 10.52
C GLY A 90 -3.72 3.75 9.73
N ARG A 91 -2.65 4.33 10.30
CA ARG A 91 -1.85 5.36 9.62
C ARG A 91 -1.08 4.77 8.44
N LEU A 92 -0.50 3.59 8.64
CA LEU A 92 0.18 2.88 7.56
C LEU A 92 -0.81 2.47 6.47
N ALA A 93 -1.99 1.93 6.85
CA ALA A 93 -3.01 1.52 5.89
C ALA A 93 -3.47 2.68 5.00
N SER A 94 -3.60 3.89 5.53
CA SER A 94 -4.00 5.07 4.76
C SER A 94 -2.96 5.45 3.70
N THR A 95 -1.67 5.49 4.07
CA THR A 95 -0.60 5.75 3.09
C THR A 95 -0.56 4.66 2.03
N VAL A 96 -0.63 3.39 2.43
CA VAL A 96 -0.60 2.25 1.50
C VAL A 96 -1.80 2.29 0.55
N ALA A 97 -3.01 2.58 1.04
CA ALA A 97 -4.22 2.67 0.24
C ALA A 97 -4.10 3.73 -0.87
N LYS A 98 -3.51 4.89 -0.57
CA LYS A 98 -3.31 5.93 -1.59
C LYS A 98 -2.29 5.51 -2.64
N GLN A 99 -1.19 4.86 -2.23
CA GLN A 99 -0.14 4.41 -3.15
C GLN A 99 -0.65 3.35 -4.13
N ILE A 100 -1.42 2.36 -3.65
CA ILE A 100 -1.96 1.31 -4.53
C ILE A 100 -3.02 1.84 -5.52
N LEU A 101 -3.75 2.90 -5.13
CA LEU A 101 -4.69 3.61 -6.01
C LEU A 101 -4.00 4.47 -7.07
N ASN A 102 -2.78 4.94 -6.78
CA ASN A 102 -1.92 5.64 -7.72
C ASN A 102 -1.21 4.68 -8.70
N GLY A 103 -1.30 3.36 -8.48
CA GLY A 103 -0.71 2.35 -9.37
C GLY A 103 0.54 1.66 -8.83
N GLN A 104 1.03 2.06 -7.65
CA GLN A 104 2.24 1.49 -7.05
C GLN A 104 2.03 0.05 -6.56
N HIS A 105 2.96 -0.85 -6.89
CA HIS A 105 3.02 -2.18 -6.27
C HIS A 105 3.64 -2.09 -4.88
N VAL A 106 2.89 -2.54 -3.87
CA VAL A 106 3.29 -2.42 -2.45
C VAL A 106 3.24 -3.77 -1.77
N VAL A 107 4.32 -4.11 -1.09
CA VAL A 107 4.44 -5.32 -0.27
C VAL A 107 4.66 -4.90 1.18
N VAL A 108 3.77 -5.28 2.07
CA VAL A 108 3.94 -5.04 3.51
C VAL A 108 4.37 -6.33 4.18
N VAL A 109 5.55 -6.32 4.79
CA VAL A 109 6.11 -7.46 5.54
C VAL A 109 6.02 -7.20 7.04
N ARG A 110 6.11 -8.27 7.84
CA ARG A 110 6.10 -8.21 9.30
C ARG A 110 4.85 -7.58 9.91
N CYS A 111 3.68 -8.00 9.41
CA CYS A 111 2.39 -7.49 9.87
C CYS A 111 2.10 -7.84 11.33
N GLU A 112 2.69 -8.91 11.87
CA GLU A 112 2.60 -9.28 13.28
C GLU A 112 3.18 -8.20 14.20
N ALA A 113 4.15 -7.41 13.71
CA ALA A 113 4.84 -6.37 14.48
C ALA A 113 4.22 -4.96 14.33
N LEU A 114 3.06 -4.87 13.69
CA LEU A 114 2.25 -3.65 13.64
C LEU A 114 1.70 -3.32 15.04
N ASN A 115 1.42 -2.04 15.26
CA ASN A 115 0.88 -1.54 16.51
C ASN A 115 -0.48 -0.87 16.32
N ILE A 116 -1.31 -0.98 17.35
CA ILE A 116 -2.57 -0.26 17.51
C ILE A 116 -2.44 0.57 18.79
N SER A 117 -2.86 1.84 18.73
CA SER A 117 -2.84 2.70 19.90
C SER A 117 -3.85 2.25 20.97
N GLY A 118 -3.56 2.60 22.21
CA GLY A 118 -4.37 2.23 23.37
C GLY A 118 -4.06 0.85 23.92
N GLU A 119 -4.63 0.57 25.08
CA GLU A 119 -4.37 -0.64 25.84
C GLU A 119 -4.81 -1.92 25.12
N PHE A 120 -4.06 -3.00 25.39
CA PHE A 120 -4.30 -4.33 24.87
C PHE A 120 -5.74 -4.81 25.12
N PHE A 121 -6.21 -4.76 26.37
CA PHE A 121 -7.52 -5.24 26.76
C PHE A 121 -8.65 -4.55 25.99
N ARG A 122 -8.57 -3.21 25.86
CA ARG A 122 -9.54 -2.43 25.09
C ARG A 122 -9.57 -2.82 23.60
N ASN A 123 -8.40 -3.03 22.99
CA ASN A 123 -8.32 -3.45 21.59
C ASN A 123 -8.82 -4.89 21.40
N LYS A 124 -8.60 -5.78 22.37
CA LYS A 124 -9.18 -7.12 22.42
C LYS A 124 -10.71 -7.07 22.49
N LEU A 125 -11.28 -6.26 23.38
CA LEU A 125 -12.74 -6.08 23.47
C LEU A 125 -13.34 -5.56 22.16
N LYS A 126 -12.70 -4.59 21.51
CA LYS A 126 -13.12 -4.11 20.18
C LYS A 126 -13.12 -5.22 19.15
N TYR A 127 -12.10 -6.08 19.16
CA TYR A 127 -12.02 -7.20 18.25
C TYR A 127 -13.09 -8.25 18.55
N HIS A 128 -13.36 -8.60 19.82
CA HIS A 128 -14.46 -9.48 20.19
C HIS A 128 -15.84 -8.92 19.81
N ALA A 129 -16.05 -7.61 19.96
CA ALA A 129 -17.28 -6.97 19.47
C ALA A 129 -17.41 -7.10 17.94
N TYR A 130 -16.30 -7.02 17.20
CA TYR A 130 -16.28 -7.33 15.78
C TYR A 130 -16.60 -8.81 15.50
N LEU A 131 -16.09 -9.77 16.29
CA LEU A 131 -16.37 -11.20 16.14
C LEU A 131 -17.82 -11.59 16.38
N ARG A 132 -18.55 -10.83 17.20
CA ARG A 132 -19.99 -11.05 17.42
C ARG A 132 -20.84 -10.68 16.20
N LYS A 133 -20.30 -9.92 15.23
CA LYS A 133 -21.03 -9.49 14.03
C LYS A 133 -21.12 -10.62 13.01
N ALA A 134 -22.18 -11.42 13.09
CA ALA A 134 -22.48 -12.46 12.12
C ALA A 134 -23.90 -12.29 11.56
N SER A 135 -24.15 -12.84 10.36
CA SER A 135 -25.53 -13.00 9.87
C SER A 135 -26.24 -14.04 10.75
N ARG A 136 -27.43 -13.69 11.26
CA ARG A 136 -28.22 -14.57 12.14
C ARG A 136 -28.76 -15.79 11.40
N TYR A 137 -29.20 -15.60 10.15
CA TYR A 137 -29.77 -16.65 9.30
C TYR A 137 -28.72 -17.68 8.85
N ASN A 138 -27.60 -17.23 8.28
CA ASN A 138 -26.55 -18.13 7.80
C ASN A 138 -25.17 -17.49 8.00
N LYS A 139 -24.41 -18.05 8.94
CA LYS A 139 -23.08 -17.55 9.33
C LYS A 139 -22.06 -17.64 8.18
N THR A 140 -22.23 -18.57 7.24
CA THR A 140 -21.34 -18.76 6.08
C THR A 140 -21.47 -17.64 5.06
N LYS A 141 -22.65 -17.00 4.96
CA LYS A 141 -22.89 -15.87 4.03
C LYS A 141 -22.68 -14.49 4.67
N GLY A 142 -22.16 -14.45 5.91
CA GLY A 142 -21.98 -13.23 6.69
C GLY A 142 -20.59 -12.59 6.56
N PRO A 143 -20.27 -11.61 7.42
CA PRO A 143 -18.93 -11.03 7.51
C PRO A 143 -17.88 -12.08 7.90
N PHE A 144 -16.86 -12.26 7.06
CA PHE A 144 -15.73 -13.12 7.40
C PHE A 144 -14.76 -12.40 8.35
N HIS A 145 -14.39 -13.08 9.44
CA HIS A 145 -13.45 -12.56 10.43
C HIS A 145 -12.09 -13.24 10.29
N PHE A 146 -11.11 -12.56 9.70
CA PHE A 146 -9.75 -13.08 9.57
C PHE A 146 -8.92 -12.85 10.84
N ARG A 147 -8.20 -13.89 11.30
CA ARG A 147 -7.38 -13.85 12.52
C ARG A 147 -5.93 -13.46 12.31
N ALA A 148 -5.36 -13.78 11.15
CA ALA A 148 -3.96 -13.47 10.84
C ALA A 148 -3.72 -11.94 10.76
N PRO A 149 -2.64 -11.40 11.39
CA PRO A 149 -2.32 -9.96 11.37
C PRO A 149 -2.30 -9.30 9.98
N SER A 150 -1.79 -9.99 8.98
CA SER A 150 -1.69 -9.66 7.56
C SER A 150 -3.06 -9.51 6.94
N ARG A 151 -3.99 -10.43 7.26
CA ARG A 151 -5.39 -10.33 6.79
C ARG A 151 -6.16 -9.25 7.54
N ILE A 152 -5.83 -8.98 8.79
CA ILE A 152 -6.36 -7.81 9.52
C ILE A 152 -5.90 -6.52 8.85
N PHE A 153 -4.62 -6.40 8.51
CA PHE A 153 -4.07 -5.26 7.80
C PHE A 153 -4.67 -5.11 6.39
N TYR A 154 -4.78 -6.21 5.63
CA TYR A 154 -5.46 -6.24 4.35
C TYR A 154 -6.91 -5.74 4.45
N LYS A 155 -7.64 -6.16 5.49
CA LYS A 155 -9.02 -5.70 5.71
C LYS A 155 -9.09 -4.21 6.06
N ALA A 156 -8.10 -3.67 6.77
CA ALA A 156 -7.98 -2.24 7.03
C ALA A 156 -7.74 -1.45 5.73
N VAL A 157 -6.82 -1.90 4.87
CA VAL A 157 -6.56 -1.27 3.57
C VAL A 157 -7.77 -1.39 2.64
N ARG A 158 -8.40 -2.57 2.56
CA ARG A 158 -9.65 -2.80 1.79
C ARG A 158 -10.79 -1.89 2.24
N GLY A 159 -10.84 -1.52 3.52
CA GLY A 159 -11.82 -0.57 4.04
C GLY A 159 -11.59 0.87 3.58
N MET A 160 -10.39 1.21 3.10
CA MET A 160 -10.00 2.52 2.59
C MET A 160 -9.99 2.61 1.06
N VAL A 161 -10.34 1.52 0.36
CA VAL A 161 -10.39 1.43 -1.10
C VAL A 161 -11.82 1.09 -1.55
N SER A 162 -12.27 1.72 -2.64
CA SER A 162 -13.55 1.39 -3.30
C SER A 162 -13.49 0.02 -4.01
N HIS A 163 -13.39 -1.04 -3.22
CA HIS A 163 -13.11 -2.41 -3.65
C HIS A 163 -14.24 -3.06 -4.45
N LYS A 164 -15.43 -2.45 -4.52
CA LYS A 164 -16.51 -2.97 -5.37
C LYS A 164 -16.34 -2.59 -6.85
N THR A 165 -15.50 -1.60 -7.13
CA THR A 165 -15.22 -1.15 -8.50
C THR A 165 -14.04 -1.94 -9.10
N PRO A 166 -13.98 -2.09 -10.43
CA PRO A 166 -12.84 -2.75 -11.10
C PRO A 166 -11.49 -2.09 -10.76
N ARG A 167 -11.45 -0.75 -10.73
CA ARG A 167 -10.26 0.00 -10.33
C ARG A 167 -9.79 -0.34 -8.92
N GLY A 168 -10.73 -0.45 -7.98
CA GLY A 168 -10.41 -0.79 -6.59
C GLY A 168 -9.92 -2.24 -6.43
N GLN A 169 -10.48 -3.17 -7.19
CA GLN A 169 -10.00 -4.56 -7.22
C GLN A 169 -8.58 -4.63 -7.78
N ALA A 170 -8.32 -4.00 -8.91
CA ALA A 170 -6.96 -3.91 -9.49
C ALA A 170 -5.96 -3.27 -8.51
N ALA A 171 -6.38 -2.27 -7.72
CA ALA A 171 -5.52 -1.70 -6.68
C ALA A 171 -5.21 -2.69 -5.55
N LEU A 172 -6.17 -3.52 -5.14
CA LEU A 172 -5.95 -4.54 -4.10
C LEU A 172 -5.08 -5.70 -4.59
N GLU A 173 -5.09 -6.01 -5.89
CA GLU A 173 -4.20 -7.01 -6.50
C GLU A 173 -2.72 -6.57 -6.45
N ARG A 174 -2.46 -5.26 -6.52
CA ARG A 174 -1.10 -4.70 -6.35
C ARG A 174 -0.56 -4.82 -4.93
N LEU A 175 -1.43 -5.02 -3.93
CA LEU A 175 -1.07 -5.12 -2.53
C LEU A 175 -0.76 -6.57 -2.13
N LYS A 176 0.46 -6.82 -1.65
CA LYS A 176 0.81 -8.09 -0.99
C LYS A 176 1.13 -7.86 0.47
N VAL A 177 0.66 -8.75 1.35
CA VAL A 177 0.76 -8.58 2.81
C VAL A 177 1.20 -9.89 3.43
N PHE A 178 2.26 -9.86 4.25
CA PHE A 178 2.88 -11.06 4.83
C PHE A 178 3.13 -10.91 6.34
N GLU A 179 3.08 -12.04 7.03
CA GLU A 179 3.69 -12.20 8.36
C GLU A 179 5.16 -12.56 8.20
N GLY A 180 6.00 -12.03 9.09
CA GLY A 180 7.45 -12.17 8.96
C GLY A 180 7.95 -11.62 7.62
N VAL A 181 9.10 -12.10 7.17
CA VAL A 181 9.69 -11.75 5.87
C VAL A 181 9.96 -13.03 5.07
N PRO A 182 9.05 -13.41 4.16
CA PRO A 182 9.27 -14.58 3.33
C PRO A 182 10.33 -14.31 2.23
N PRO A 183 11.08 -15.32 1.78
CA PRO A 183 11.82 -15.24 0.51
C PRO A 183 10.82 -14.99 -0.63
N PRO A 184 11.02 -14.06 -1.57
CA PRO A 184 12.24 -13.33 -1.95
C PRO A 184 12.50 -12.00 -1.21
N TYR A 185 11.57 -11.52 -0.40
CA TYR A 185 11.59 -10.17 0.21
C TYR A 185 12.62 -9.99 1.34
N ASP A 186 13.29 -11.07 1.74
CA ASP A 186 14.36 -11.07 2.74
C ASP A 186 15.63 -10.37 2.24
N ARG A 187 15.90 -10.45 0.94
CA ARG A 187 17.06 -9.84 0.27
C ARG A 187 16.80 -8.42 -0.23
N HIS A 188 15.55 -8.01 -0.33
CA HIS A 188 15.19 -6.65 -0.75
C HIS A 188 15.37 -5.63 0.38
N LYS A 189 15.74 -4.40 0.01
CA LYS A 189 15.72 -3.26 0.93
C LYS A 189 14.29 -2.97 1.33
N ARG A 190 14.04 -2.93 2.64
CA ARG A 190 12.74 -2.58 3.19
C ARG A 190 12.73 -1.11 3.57
N VAL A 191 11.69 -0.39 3.16
CA VAL A 191 11.47 1.00 3.51
C VAL A 191 10.55 1.11 4.73
N VAL A 192 10.54 2.28 5.35
CA VAL A 192 9.66 2.62 6.46
C VAL A 192 8.86 3.87 6.10
N VAL A 193 7.69 4.05 6.70
CA VAL A 193 6.83 5.21 6.49
C VAL A 193 6.88 6.07 7.76
N PRO A 194 7.70 7.14 7.80
CA PRO A 194 7.93 7.92 9.02
C PRO A 194 6.63 8.50 9.60
N GLN A 195 5.72 8.94 8.73
CA GLN A 195 4.41 9.47 9.14
C GLN A 195 3.49 8.46 9.84
N ALA A 196 3.79 7.16 9.75
CA ALA A 196 3.05 6.10 10.41
C ALA A 196 3.81 5.42 11.55
N LEU A 197 5.06 5.80 11.82
CA LEU A 197 5.84 5.22 12.92
C LEU A 197 5.25 5.59 14.29
N ARG A 198 5.09 4.59 15.15
CA ARG A 198 4.57 4.76 16.51
C ARG A 198 5.42 5.74 17.32
N VAL A 199 6.74 5.65 17.24
CA VAL A 199 7.66 6.50 18.02
C VAL A 199 7.48 7.99 17.70
N LEU A 200 7.12 8.31 16.45
CA LEU A 200 6.92 9.69 16.02
C LEU A 200 5.49 10.19 16.23
N ARG A 201 4.51 9.28 16.29
CA ARG A 201 3.07 9.63 16.28
C ARG A 201 2.34 9.41 17.59
N LEU A 202 2.89 8.60 18.49
CA LEU A 202 2.30 8.33 19.79
C LEU A 202 3.18 8.96 20.87
N LYS A 203 2.57 9.77 21.75
CA LYS A 203 3.28 10.37 22.89
C LYS A 203 3.93 9.25 23.73
N PRO A 204 5.20 9.40 24.16
CA PRO A 204 5.85 8.47 25.08
C PRO A 204 4.99 8.23 26.32
N GLY A 205 5.03 7.00 26.85
CA GLY A 205 4.21 6.58 28.00
C GLY A 205 2.77 6.17 27.68
N ARG A 206 2.25 6.42 26.47
CA ARG A 206 0.93 5.91 26.07
C ARG A 206 0.98 4.42 25.71
N LYS A 207 0.08 3.64 26.32
CA LYS A 207 -0.06 2.20 26.04
C LYS A 207 -0.38 1.95 24.57
N PHE A 208 0.16 0.87 24.03
CA PHE A 208 -0.14 0.36 22.70
C PHE A 208 -0.27 -1.17 22.74
N CYS A 209 -0.81 -1.73 21.67
CA CYS A 209 -1.00 -3.15 21.48
C CYS A 209 -0.30 -3.60 20.20
N THR A 210 0.45 -4.69 20.25
CA THR A 210 1.01 -5.32 19.04
C THR A 210 -0.05 -6.23 18.40
N VAL A 211 -0.17 -6.17 17.07
CA VAL A 211 -1.20 -6.93 16.33
C VAL A 211 -0.96 -8.43 16.45
N GLY A 212 0.29 -8.90 16.46
CA GLY A 212 0.62 -10.31 16.65
C GLY A 212 0.02 -10.91 17.93
N ARG A 213 0.19 -10.23 19.08
CA ARG A 213 -0.44 -10.66 20.35
C ARG A 213 -1.96 -10.64 20.28
N LEU A 214 -2.53 -9.56 19.73
CA LEU A 214 -3.99 -9.45 19.57
C LEU A 214 -4.53 -10.61 18.74
N SER A 215 -3.91 -10.89 17.59
CA SER A 215 -4.27 -11.97 16.67
C SER A 215 -4.18 -13.34 17.32
N HIS A 216 -3.13 -13.60 18.10
CA HIS A 216 -2.96 -14.87 18.79
C HIS A 216 -4.10 -15.15 19.77
N GLU A 217 -4.41 -14.18 20.63
CA GLU A 217 -5.48 -14.32 21.64
C GLU A 217 -6.89 -14.47 21.03
N VAL A 218 -7.09 -14.12 19.76
CA VAL A 218 -8.38 -14.24 19.07
C VAL A 218 -8.45 -15.48 18.15
N GLY A 219 -7.37 -16.26 18.05
CA GLY A 219 -7.35 -17.55 17.35
C GLY A 219 -6.32 -17.70 16.22
N TRP A 220 -5.28 -16.86 16.15
CA TRP A 220 -4.18 -17.06 15.21
C TRP A 220 -3.14 -18.05 15.77
N LYS A 221 -3.02 -19.22 15.12
CA LYS A 221 -2.23 -20.36 15.60
C LYS A 221 -0.75 -20.33 15.23
N TYR A 222 -0.33 -19.48 14.29
CA TYR A 222 1.00 -19.55 13.68
C TYR A 222 2.03 -18.58 14.29
N GLN A 223 1.75 -18.01 15.47
CA GLN A 223 2.65 -17.06 16.12
C GLN A 223 4.05 -17.66 16.34
N ASP A 224 4.12 -18.86 16.90
CA ASP A 224 5.39 -19.50 17.25
C ASP A 224 6.18 -19.91 16.00
N VAL A 225 5.46 -20.38 14.96
CA VAL A 225 6.05 -20.73 13.67
C VAL A 225 6.71 -19.50 13.04
N VAL A 226 6.01 -18.37 12.98
CA VAL A 226 6.56 -17.11 12.43
C VAL A 226 7.72 -16.63 13.29
N SER A 227 7.63 -16.73 14.61
CA SER A 227 8.69 -16.29 15.53
C SER A 227 9.99 -17.07 15.31
N ARG A 228 9.91 -18.40 15.20
CA ARG A 228 11.04 -19.29 14.89
C ARG A 228 11.65 -19.00 13.52
N LEU A 229 10.83 -18.76 12.50
CA LEU A 229 11.32 -18.44 11.16
C LEU A 229 12.02 -17.07 11.11
N GLU A 230 11.46 -16.07 11.79
CA GLU A 230 12.07 -14.74 11.91
C GLU A 230 13.38 -14.77 12.69
N GLU A 231 13.50 -15.60 13.71
CA GLU A 231 14.75 -15.80 14.44
C GLU A 231 15.83 -16.41 13.55
N ARG A 232 15.52 -17.50 12.84
CA ARG A 232 16.42 -18.09 11.83
C ARG A 232 16.85 -17.07 10.78
N ARG A 233 15.92 -16.22 10.32
CA ARG A 233 16.21 -15.14 9.37
C ARG A 233 17.17 -14.10 9.95
N LYS A 234 16.98 -13.68 11.20
CA LYS A 234 17.87 -12.71 11.87
C LYS A 234 19.30 -13.23 12.01
N VAL A 235 19.46 -14.51 12.35
CA VAL A 235 20.79 -15.15 12.43
C VAL A 235 21.48 -15.10 11.06
N LYS A 236 20.80 -15.50 9.98
CA LYS A 236 21.32 -15.39 8.60
C LYS A 236 21.66 -13.95 8.22
N SER A 237 20.80 -13.00 8.58
CA SER A 237 21.00 -11.58 8.31
C SER A 237 22.20 -11.00 9.08
N ALA A 238 22.45 -11.45 10.31
CA ALA A 238 23.59 -11.02 11.12
C ALA A 238 24.92 -11.51 10.50
N ALA A 239 24.97 -12.78 10.07
CA ALA A 239 26.12 -13.33 9.37
C ALA A 239 26.41 -12.58 8.05
N TYR A 240 25.37 -12.25 7.27
CA TYR A 240 25.50 -11.40 6.09
C TYR A 240 26.02 -10.00 6.43
N TYR A 241 25.47 -9.37 7.47
CA TYR A 241 25.87 -8.02 7.86
C TYR A 241 27.33 -7.95 8.33
N ALA A 242 27.81 -8.93 9.10
CA ALA A 242 29.21 -9.01 9.49
C ALA A 242 30.16 -9.05 8.28
N LYS A 243 29.83 -9.87 7.26
CA LYS A 243 30.58 -9.93 6.00
C LYS A 243 30.53 -8.58 5.26
N LYS A 244 29.36 -7.95 5.21
CA LYS A 244 29.17 -6.63 4.57
C LYS A 244 30.01 -5.54 5.26
N VAL A 245 30.04 -5.50 6.59
CA VAL A 245 30.82 -4.51 7.35
C VAL A 245 32.32 -4.69 7.10
N ALA A 246 32.80 -5.93 7.11
CA ALA A 246 34.20 -6.23 6.80
C ALA A 246 34.59 -5.76 5.39
N LEU A 247 33.74 -6.00 4.39
CA LEU A 247 33.94 -5.51 3.02
C LEU A 247 33.91 -3.98 2.96
N GLN A 248 32.93 -3.35 3.61
CA GLN A 248 32.83 -1.89 3.67
C GLN A 248 34.08 -1.23 4.28
N LYS A 249 34.66 -1.83 5.33
CA LYS A 249 35.91 -1.35 5.93
C LYS A 249 37.07 -1.39 4.93
N LYS A 250 37.19 -2.49 4.15
CA LYS A 250 38.20 -2.60 3.08
C LYS A 250 37.98 -1.57 1.98
N THR A 251 36.74 -1.40 1.52
CA THR A 251 36.39 -0.39 0.52
C THR A 251 36.67 1.03 1.01
N GLN A 252 36.39 1.35 2.27
CA GLN A 252 36.68 2.65 2.87
C GLN A 252 38.19 2.91 2.97
N ALA A 253 38.99 1.91 3.36
CA ALA A 253 40.44 2.02 3.37
C ALA A 253 41.00 2.28 1.97
N ALA A 254 40.52 1.55 0.96
CA ALA A 254 40.90 1.76 -0.44
C ALA A 254 40.48 3.15 -0.95
N LYS A 255 39.27 3.61 -0.63
CA LYS A 255 38.81 4.97 -0.99
C LYS A 255 39.69 6.06 -0.37
N LYS A 256 40.08 5.91 0.90
CA LYS A 256 40.97 6.86 1.57
C LYS A 256 42.35 6.94 0.90
N ALA A 257 42.90 5.81 0.47
CA ALA A 257 44.19 5.80 -0.22
C ALA A 257 44.20 6.53 -1.57
N VAL A 258 43.04 6.66 -2.23
CA VAL A 258 42.89 7.30 -3.55
C VAL A 258 42.37 8.75 -3.44
N ALA A 259 42.04 9.21 -2.23
CA ALA A 259 41.40 10.51 -2.01
C ALA A 259 42.27 11.71 -2.46
N ASP A 260 43.60 11.62 -2.32
CA ASP A 260 44.52 12.71 -2.69
C ASP A 260 44.83 12.79 -4.19
N SER A 261 44.29 11.87 -4.99
CA SER A 261 44.39 11.93 -6.45
C SER A 261 43.70 13.17 -7.01
N ASP A 262 44.15 13.64 -8.19
CA ASP A 262 43.52 14.79 -8.87
C ASP A 262 42.02 14.58 -9.11
N ALA A 263 41.62 13.36 -9.45
CA ALA A 263 40.22 12.97 -9.56
C ALA A 263 39.48 13.03 -8.21
N GLY A 264 40.11 12.59 -7.12
CA GLY A 264 39.56 12.68 -5.77
C GLY A 264 39.32 14.13 -5.33
N LYS A 265 40.25 15.05 -5.63
CA LYS A 265 40.11 16.48 -5.34
C LYS A 265 38.96 17.12 -6.12
N LYS A 266 38.81 16.78 -7.40
CA LYS A 266 37.68 17.24 -8.24
C LYS A 266 36.33 16.70 -7.74
N LEU A 267 36.29 15.44 -7.30
CA LEU A 267 35.08 14.84 -6.72
C LEU A 267 34.72 15.46 -5.37
N ALA A 268 35.71 15.78 -4.54
CA ALA A 268 35.49 16.45 -3.25
C ALA A 268 34.90 17.86 -3.42
N GLN A 269 35.32 18.61 -4.45
CA GLN A 269 34.70 19.90 -4.79
C GLN A 269 33.22 19.78 -5.14
N LEU A 270 32.79 18.61 -5.64
CA LEU A 270 31.40 18.29 -5.95
C LEU A 270 30.66 17.62 -4.76
N GLY A 271 31.32 17.44 -3.61
CA GLY A 271 30.74 16.89 -2.38
C GLY A 271 30.70 15.35 -2.27
N TYR A 272 31.50 14.62 -3.06
CA TYR A 272 31.58 13.15 -3.05
C TYR A 272 32.69 12.58 -2.16
#